data_AF-A0A945UX92-F1
#
_entry.id   AF-A0A945UX92-F1
#
_cell.length_a   1.000
_cell.length_b   1.000
_cell.length_c   1.000
_cell.angle_alpha   90.00
_cell.angle_beta   90.00
_cell.angle_gamma   90.00
#
_symmetry.space_group_name_H-M   'P 1'
#
loop_
_entity.id
_entity.type
_entity.pdbx_description
1 polymer ?
#
loop_
_entity_poly.entity_id
_entity_poly.type
_entity_poly.pdbx_seq_one_letter_code
_entity_poly.pdbx_strand_id
1 'polypeptide(L)'
;MNYPNPRRFIWTLVLWAVSAGGVVGLAAKGVDVLFLGNSYTNRHNQPDLVERVMEEGDPATDYRMSRVIYGGQNMFKHSTYYFSQTFIEQATISDVEIRDRIAKMKTLLESDQAPDVEAWETHWMSLGNKRGQVKFADIHKH
;
A
#
# COMPACT_ATOMS: atom_id res chain seq x y z
N MET A 1 32.70 -39.68 1.25
CA MET A 1 31.63 -39.35 2.21
C MET A 1 30.70 -38.36 1.53
N ASN A 2 29.75 -38.82 0.69
CA ASN A 2 28.41 -39.33 1.02
C ASN A 2 27.55 -38.35 1.82
N TYR A 3 26.91 -37.42 1.11
CA TYR A 3 25.72 -36.73 1.57
C TYR A 3 24.49 -37.61 1.26
N PRO A 4 23.73 -38.06 2.26
CA PRO A 4 22.50 -38.79 1.99
C PRO A 4 21.36 -37.81 1.69
N ASN A 5 20.79 -37.96 0.51
CA ASN A 5 19.47 -37.46 0.13
C ASN A 5 18.42 -38.48 0.62
N PRO A 6 17.35 -38.05 1.32
CA PRO A 6 16.12 -38.79 1.28
C PRO A 6 15.01 -37.91 0.70
N ARG A 7 14.72 -38.15 -0.58
CA ARG A 7 13.40 -37.90 -1.17
C ARG A 7 12.35 -38.58 -0.29
N ARG A 8 11.56 -37.80 0.43
CA ARG A 8 10.33 -38.28 1.08
C ARG A 8 9.16 -37.51 0.48
N PHE A 9 8.58 -38.12 -0.55
CA PHE A 9 7.23 -37.80 -1.00
C PHE A 9 6.27 -38.23 0.10
N ILE A 10 5.68 -37.27 0.80
CA ILE A 10 4.58 -37.51 1.72
C ILE A 10 3.29 -37.23 0.93
N TRP A 11 2.54 -38.29 0.67
CA TRP A 11 1.15 -38.19 0.24
C TRP A 11 0.33 -37.72 1.43
N THR A 12 -0.10 -36.45 1.44
CA THR A 12 -1.13 -36.00 2.38
C THR A 12 -2.49 -36.28 1.74
N LEU A 13 -3.16 -37.29 2.28
CA LEU A 13 -4.57 -37.58 2.03
C LEU A 13 -5.42 -36.48 2.69
N VAL A 14 -6.13 -35.66 1.91
CA VAL A 14 -7.12 -34.72 2.46
C VAL A 14 -8.46 -35.43 2.54
N LEU A 15 -8.88 -35.74 3.78
CA LEU A 15 -10.18 -36.31 4.07
C LEU A 15 -11.21 -35.16 4.14
N TRP A 16 -12.16 -35.11 3.23
CA TRP A 16 -13.31 -34.22 3.32
C TRP A 16 -14.37 -34.83 4.24
N ALA A 17 -14.56 -34.25 5.42
CA ALA A 17 -15.75 -34.50 6.24
C ALA A 17 -16.79 -33.44 5.89
N VAL A 18 -17.76 -33.79 5.03
CA VAL A 18 -18.98 -32.99 4.85
C VAL A 18 -19.92 -33.34 6.01
N SER A 19 -19.98 -32.46 7.01
CA SER A 19 -21.11 -32.44 7.95
C SER A 19 -22.21 -31.58 7.34
N ALA A 20 -23.19 -32.22 6.70
CA ALA A 20 -24.46 -31.58 6.38
C ALA A 20 -25.24 -31.35 7.67
N GLY A 21 -25.37 -30.10 8.11
CA GLY A 21 -26.11 -29.77 9.31
C GLY A 21 -26.26 -28.27 9.53
N GLY A 22 -27.44 -27.76 9.17
CA GLY A 22 -27.98 -26.51 9.70
C GLY A 22 -27.71 -25.27 8.86
N VAL A 23 -28.77 -24.73 8.24
CA VAL A 23 -28.82 -23.33 7.81
C VAL A 23 -28.86 -22.49 9.08
N VAL A 24 -27.69 -22.14 9.60
CA VAL A 24 -27.54 -21.10 10.62
C VAL A 24 -27.35 -19.80 9.87
N GLY A 25 -28.25 -18.83 10.10
CA GLY A 25 -28.08 -17.48 9.58
C GLY A 25 -26.70 -16.96 10.01
N LEU A 26 -25.78 -16.85 9.05
CA LEU A 26 -24.43 -16.37 9.27
C LEU A 26 -24.52 -14.87 9.57
N ALA A 27 -24.44 -14.52 10.86
CA ALA A 27 -23.89 -13.22 11.20
C ALA A 27 -22.50 -13.17 10.55
N ALA A 28 -22.32 -12.27 9.57
CA ALA A 28 -21.07 -12.12 8.85
C ALA A 28 -19.93 -11.97 9.88
N LYS A 29 -18.99 -12.91 9.88
CA LYS A 29 -17.85 -12.86 10.79
C LYS A 29 -16.94 -11.75 10.27
N GLY A 30 -16.84 -10.64 10.99
CA GLY A 30 -15.93 -9.55 10.62
C GLY A 30 -14.49 -9.91 11.00
N VAL A 31 -13.55 -9.72 10.07
CA VAL A 31 -12.11 -9.90 10.31
C VAL A 31 -11.38 -8.62 9.93
N ASP A 32 -10.85 -7.92 10.93
CA ASP A 32 -9.98 -6.76 10.71
C ASP A 32 -8.54 -7.24 10.42
N VAL A 33 -8.01 -6.85 9.28
CA VAL A 33 -6.67 -7.26 8.81
C VAL A 33 -5.77 -6.02 8.73
N LEU A 34 -4.63 -6.08 9.41
CA LEU A 34 -3.61 -5.02 9.33
C LEU A 34 -2.61 -5.33 8.22
N PHE A 35 -2.64 -4.54 7.16
CA PHE A 35 -1.68 -4.58 6.07
C PHE A 35 -0.51 -3.63 6.35
N LEU A 36 0.64 -4.22 6.73
CA LEU A 36 1.90 -3.50 6.90
C LEU A 36 2.69 -3.54 5.59
N GLY A 37 2.74 -2.41 4.89
CA GLY A 37 3.43 -2.27 3.63
C GLY A 37 4.56 -1.24 3.67
N ASN A 38 5.50 -1.34 2.73
CA ASN A 38 6.32 -0.20 2.35
C ASN A 38 5.62 0.61 1.25
N SER A 39 6.27 1.70 0.80
CA SER A 39 5.72 2.61 -0.21
C SER A 39 5.43 1.96 -1.57
N TYR A 40 6.05 0.82 -1.88
CA TYR A 40 5.82 0.05 -3.11
C TYR A 40 4.58 -0.85 -3.02
N THR A 41 4.43 -1.59 -1.92
CA THR A 41 3.29 -2.49 -1.69
C THR A 41 1.97 -1.75 -1.51
N ASN A 42 2.00 -0.52 -1.00
CA ASN A 42 0.79 0.28 -0.82
C ASN A 42 0.27 0.92 -2.12
N ARG A 43 1.12 1.08 -3.15
CA ARG A 43 0.79 1.79 -4.41
C ARG A 43 -0.18 1.04 -5.32
N HIS A 44 -0.21 -0.29 -5.22
CA HIS A 44 -0.90 -1.13 -6.20
C HIS A 44 -2.26 -1.63 -5.70
N ASN A 45 -2.85 -0.98 -4.69
CA ASN A 45 -4.06 -1.45 -4.01
C ASN A 45 -3.96 -2.94 -3.64
N GLN A 46 -2.75 -3.38 -3.28
CA GLN A 46 -2.48 -4.77 -2.93
C GLN A 46 -3.29 -5.23 -1.71
N PRO A 47 -3.58 -4.39 -0.69
CA PRO A 47 -4.54 -4.75 0.35
C PRO A 47 -5.92 -5.11 -0.21
N ASP A 48 -6.42 -4.33 -1.18
CA ASP A 48 -7.75 -4.51 -1.79
C ASP A 48 -7.78 -5.76 -2.67
N LEU A 49 -6.66 -6.08 -3.33
CA LEU A 49 -6.52 -7.33 -4.04
C LEU A 49 -6.57 -8.52 -3.07
N VAL A 50 -5.88 -8.43 -1.94
CA VAL A 50 -5.88 -9.49 -0.91
C VAL A 50 -7.28 -9.65 -0.31
N GLU A 51 -7.98 -8.56 -0.04
CA GLU A 51 -9.37 -8.55 0.43
C GLU A 51 -10.28 -9.32 -0.53
N ARG A 52 -10.25 -8.98 -1.82
CA ARG A 52 -11.05 -9.67 -2.84
C ARG A 52 -10.73 -11.16 -2.92
N VAL A 53 -9.46 -11.53 -2.85
CA VAL A 53 -9.04 -12.95 -2.88
C VAL A 53 -9.53 -13.69 -1.63
N MET A 54 -9.54 -13.04 -0.47
CA MET A 54 -10.05 -13.62 0.78
C MET A 54 -11.57 -13.78 0.76
N GLU A 55 -12.30 -12.77 0.27
CA GLU A 55 -13.76 -12.80 0.11
C GLU A 55 -14.21 -13.83 -0.95
N GLU A 56 -13.44 -14.03 -2.02
CA GLU A 56 -13.69 -15.09 -3.00
C GLU A 56 -13.50 -16.49 -2.38
N GLY A 57 -12.53 -16.64 -1.48
CA GLY A 57 -12.27 -17.89 -0.76
C GLY A 57 -13.27 -18.19 0.36
N ASP A 58 -13.81 -17.16 1.01
CA ASP A 58 -14.84 -17.26 2.05
C ASP A 58 -15.83 -16.08 1.99
N PRO A 59 -16.92 -16.22 1.19
CA PRO A 59 -17.89 -15.14 0.99
C PRO A 59 -18.74 -14.79 2.22
N ALA A 60 -18.69 -15.61 3.28
CA ALA A 60 -19.47 -15.39 4.50
C ALA A 60 -18.74 -14.51 5.53
N THR A 61 -17.48 -14.17 5.27
CA THR A 61 -16.62 -13.38 6.14
C THR A 61 -16.44 -11.98 5.54
N ASP A 62 -16.66 -10.95 6.36
CA ASP A 62 -16.45 -9.54 6.01
C ASP A 62 -15.01 -9.16 6.38
N TYR A 63 -14.12 -9.07 5.39
CA TYR A 63 -12.74 -8.69 5.62
C TYR A 63 -12.61 -7.17 5.57
N ARG A 64 -11.90 -6.58 6.53
CA ARG A 64 -11.68 -5.13 6.59
C ARG A 64 -10.20 -4.82 6.63
N MET A 65 -9.68 -4.25 5.55
CA MET A 65 -8.26 -3.93 5.44
C MET A 65 -7.92 -2.57 6.07
N SER A 66 -7.07 -2.59 7.10
CA SER A 66 -6.38 -1.41 7.62
C SER A 66 -4.98 -1.31 7.02
N ARG A 67 -4.59 -0.13 6.54
CA ARG A 67 -3.30 0.08 5.84
C ARG A 67 -2.35 0.88 6.70
N VAL A 68 -1.12 0.40 6.87
CA VAL A 68 -0.04 1.15 7.50
C VAL A 68 1.21 1.08 6.63
N ILE A 69 1.74 2.25 6.27
CA ILE A 69 3.01 2.37 5.55
C ILE A 69 4.14 2.47 6.58
N TYR A 70 4.93 1.41 6.73
CA TYR A 70 6.14 1.45 7.54
C TYR A 70 7.27 2.12 6.74
N GLY A 71 7.95 3.10 7.35
CA GLY A 71 9.11 3.80 6.75
C GLY A 71 8.90 5.28 6.38
N GLY A 72 7.74 5.88 6.67
CA GLY A 72 7.50 7.34 6.71
C GLY A 72 7.58 8.12 5.38
N GLN A 73 8.23 7.56 4.37
CA GLN A 73 8.36 8.14 3.04
C GLN A 73 7.38 7.45 2.09
N ASN A 74 6.30 8.17 1.82
CA ASN A 74 5.27 7.76 0.89
C ASN A 74 5.69 8.15 -0.53
N MET A 75 5.51 7.23 -1.50
CA MET A 75 5.82 7.50 -2.90
C MET A 75 5.08 8.72 -3.45
N PHE A 76 3.89 9.05 -2.93
CA PHE A 76 3.19 10.29 -3.27
C PHE A 76 4.07 11.53 -3.05
N LYS A 77 4.84 11.58 -1.96
CA LYS A 77 5.79 12.68 -1.73
C LYS A 77 6.94 12.63 -2.74
N HIS A 78 7.51 11.45 -2.96
CA HIS A 78 8.63 11.25 -3.88
C HIS A 78 8.30 11.61 -5.33
N SER A 79 7.14 11.19 -5.84
CA SER A 79 6.76 11.47 -7.23
C SER A 79 6.24 12.89 -7.40
N THR A 80 5.40 13.36 -6.48
CA THR A 80 4.60 14.56 -6.71
C THR A 80 5.30 15.83 -6.23
N TYR A 81 6.11 15.75 -5.17
CA TYR A 81 6.69 16.94 -4.53
C TYR A 81 8.22 16.94 -4.52
N TYR A 82 8.87 15.78 -4.44
CA TYR A 82 10.34 15.69 -4.51
C TYR A 82 10.86 15.42 -5.92
N PHE A 83 9.96 15.21 -6.89
CA PHE A 83 10.28 14.93 -8.30
C PHE A 83 11.40 13.87 -8.45
N SER A 84 11.37 12.84 -7.61
CA SER A 84 12.38 11.78 -7.59
C SER A 84 12.38 11.06 -8.94
N GLN A 85 13.53 11.08 -9.61
CA GLN A 85 13.70 10.50 -10.93
C GLN A 85 13.63 8.97 -10.86
N THR A 86 12.96 8.36 -11.82
CA THR A 86 13.08 6.91 -12.01
C THR A 86 14.38 6.58 -12.75
N PHE A 87 14.91 5.37 -12.57
CA PHE A 87 16.08 4.90 -13.35
C PHE A 87 15.87 4.97 -14.86
N ILE A 88 14.62 4.79 -15.32
CA ILE A 88 14.26 4.88 -16.74
C ILE A 88 14.32 6.33 -17.21
N GLU A 89 13.79 7.26 -16.41
CA GLU A 89 13.75 8.68 -16.73
C GLU A 89 15.12 9.35 -16.73
N GLN A 90 16.06 8.86 -15.90
CA GLN A 90 17.45 9.36 -15.88
C GLN A 90 18.15 9.28 -17.22
N ALA A 91 17.77 8.33 -18.09
CA ALA A 91 18.36 8.18 -19.41
C ALA A 91 17.82 9.19 -20.45
N THR A 92 16.69 9.83 -20.16
CA THR A 92 15.95 10.65 -21.15
C THR A 92 15.66 12.07 -20.68
N ILE A 93 15.86 12.39 -19.39
CA ILE A 93 15.58 13.71 -18.85
C ILE A 93 16.57 14.76 -19.39
N SER A 94 16.05 15.90 -19.84
CA SER A 94 16.87 17.00 -20.34
C SER A 94 17.35 17.94 -19.24
N ASP A 95 18.45 18.66 -19.48
CA ASP A 95 18.95 19.70 -18.56
C ASP A 95 17.95 20.83 -18.31
N VAL A 96 17.08 21.12 -19.27
CA VAL A 96 15.99 22.11 -19.10
C VAL A 96 15.00 21.57 -18.07
N GLU A 97 14.56 20.31 -18.23
CA GLU A 97 13.62 19.68 -17.31
C GLU A 97 14.19 19.54 -15.89
N ILE A 98 15.48 19.23 -15.76
CA ILE A 98 16.16 19.20 -14.46
C ILE A 98 16.09 20.58 -13.80
N ARG A 99 16.42 21.65 -14.52
CA ARG A 99 16.39 23.03 -13.98
C ARG A 99 14.97 23.45 -13.59
N ASP A 100 13.98 23.13 -14.40
CA ASP A 100 12.57 23.44 -14.10
C ASP A 100 12.09 22.70 -12.84
N ARG A 101 12.47 21.43 -12.67
CA ARG A 101 12.16 20.66 -11.46
C ARG A 101 12.86 21.24 -10.24
N ILE A 102 14.13 21.64 -10.34
CA ILE A 102 14.86 22.30 -9.25
C ILE A 102 14.17 23.61 -8.85
N ALA A 103 13.74 24.42 -9.81
CA ALA A 103 13.01 25.66 -9.54
C ALA A 103 11.70 25.37 -8.79
N LYS A 104 10.91 24.38 -9.25
CA LYS A 104 9.68 23.95 -8.57
C LYS A 104 9.96 23.46 -7.15
N MET A 105 10.97 22.63 -6.94
CA MET A 105 11.35 22.14 -5.61
C MET A 105 11.68 23.28 -4.64
N LYS A 106 12.38 24.33 -5.11
CA LYS A 106 12.67 25.51 -4.29
C LYS A 106 11.40 26.24 -3.87
N THR A 107 10.46 26.43 -4.78
CA THR A 107 9.16 27.03 -4.45
C THR A 107 8.37 26.20 -3.44
N LEU A 108 8.40 24.87 -3.57
CA LEU A 108 7.72 23.98 -2.61
C LEU A 108 8.35 24.04 -1.21
N LEU A 109 9.68 24.13 -1.13
CA LEU A 109 10.41 24.25 0.14
C LEU A 109 10.05 25.51 0.92
N GLU A 110 9.65 26.58 0.23
CA GLU A 110 9.27 27.86 0.82
C GLU A 110 7.75 27.96 1.11
N SER A 111 6.97 26.95 0.72
CA SER A 111 5.52 26.97 0.82
C SER A 111 5.02 26.16 2.02
N ASP A 112 4.13 26.77 2.82
CA ASP A 112 3.36 26.07 3.84
C ASP A 112 2.08 25.41 3.29
N GLN A 113 1.75 25.66 2.02
CA GLN A 113 0.54 25.18 1.37
C GLN A 113 0.86 24.20 0.24
N ALA A 114 0.06 23.14 0.16
CA ALA A 114 0.12 22.21 -0.96
C ALA A 114 -0.32 22.94 -2.25
N PRO A 115 0.40 22.77 -3.38
CA PRO A 115 -0.01 23.30 -4.68
C PRO A 115 -1.42 22.85 -5.09
N ASP A 116 -1.77 21.63 -4.70
CA ASP A 116 -3.11 21.07 -4.84
C ASP A 116 -3.55 20.55 -3.46
N VAL A 117 -4.35 21.35 -2.78
CA VAL A 117 -4.86 21.05 -1.44
C VAL A 117 -5.85 19.89 -1.49
N GLU A 118 -6.63 19.74 -2.55
CA GLU A 118 -7.62 18.67 -2.65
C GLU A 118 -6.95 17.31 -2.87
N ALA A 119 -5.96 17.23 -3.76
CA ALA A 119 -5.19 16.02 -3.96
C ALA A 119 -4.39 15.64 -2.70
N TRP A 120 -3.86 16.63 -1.98
CA TRP A 120 -3.18 16.42 -0.69
C TRP A 120 -4.12 15.79 0.35
N GLU A 121 -5.27 16.41 0.59
CA GLU A 121 -6.24 15.93 1.58
C GLU A 121 -6.79 14.55 1.21
N THR A 122 -7.16 14.36 -0.07
CA THR A 122 -7.66 13.08 -0.58
C THR A 122 -6.64 11.96 -0.36
N HIS A 123 -5.37 12.23 -0.63
CA HIS A 123 -4.31 11.26 -0.43
C HIS A 123 -4.19 10.84 1.04
N TRP A 124 -4.09 11.78 1.97
CA TRP A 124 -3.91 11.45 3.40
C TRP A 124 -5.16 10.83 4.02
N MET A 125 -6.34 11.23 3.56
CA MET A 125 -7.61 10.59 3.94
C MET A 125 -7.67 9.12 3.49
N SER A 126 -7.15 8.80 2.30
CA SER A 126 -7.08 7.39 1.82
C SER A 126 -6.22 6.48 2.71
N LEU A 127 -5.36 7.06 3.55
CA LEU A 127 -4.51 6.37 4.51
C LEU A 127 -5.08 6.41 5.94
N GLY A 128 -6.33 6.83 6.11
CA GLY A 128 -7.02 6.87 7.40
C GLY A 128 -6.82 8.15 8.21
N ASN A 129 -6.21 9.20 7.65
CA ASN A 129 -6.09 10.50 8.33
C ASN A 129 -7.38 11.33 8.18
N LYS A 130 -7.64 12.22 9.13
CA LYS A 130 -8.70 13.22 9.03
C LYS A 130 -8.25 14.40 8.16
N ARG A 131 -9.21 15.10 7.57
CA ARG A 131 -8.94 16.33 6.81
C ARG A 131 -8.18 17.34 7.67
N GLY A 132 -7.09 17.88 7.15
CA GLY A 132 -6.21 18.83 7.85
C GLY A 132 -5.33 18.23 8.94
N GLN A 133 -5.37 16.91 9.18
CA GLN A 133 -4.52 16.25 10.17
C GLN A 133 -3.04 16.28 9.76
N VAL A 134 -2.77 16.12 8.46
CA VAL A 134 -1.40 16.16 7.92
C VAL A 134 -1.20 17.52 7.24
N LYS A 135 -0.41 18.40 7.86
CA LYS A 135 -0.13 19.73 7.32
C LYS A 135 0.95 19.65 6.25
N PHE A 136 0.80 20.43 5.18
CA PHE A 136 1.82 20.51 4.14
C PHE A 136 3.15 21.08 4.69
N ALA A 137 3.11 22.06 5.61
CA ALA A 137 4.31 22.56 6.30
C ALA A 137 5.13 21.48 7.02
N ASP A 138 4.53 20.32 7.34
CA ASP A 138 5.22 19.20 7.99
C ASP A 138 5.84 18.23 6.97
N ILE A 139 5.70 18.47 5.66
CA ILE A 139 6.20 17.59 4.59
C ILE A 139 7.72 17.38 4.64
N HIS A 140 8.45 18.33 5.22
CA HIS A 140 9.91 18.29 5.37
C HIS A 140 10.38 17.74 6.73
N LYS A 141 9.45 17.44 7.65
CA LYS A 141 9.79 16.90 8.96
C LYS A 141 10.03 15.38 8.87
N HIS A 142 11.03 14.89 9.60
CA HIS A 142 11.43 13.48 9.67
C HIS A 142 10.95 12.85 10.97
#